data_AF-A0A151QQ03-F1
#
_entry.id   AF-A0A151QQ03-F1
#
_cell.length_a   1.000
_cell.length_b   1.000
_cell.length_c   1.000
_cell.angle_alpha   90.00
_cell.angle_beta   90.00
_cell.angle_gamma   90.00
#
_symmetry.space_group_name_H-M   'P 1'
#
loop_
_entity.id
_entity.type
_entity.pdbx_description
1 polymer ?
#
loop_
_entity_poly.entity_id
_entity_poly.type
_entity_poly.pdbx_seq_one_letter_code
_entity_poly.pdbx_strand_id
1 'polypeptide(L)'
;DYSIEYEFWDKNPNKIPQKIFPEGFHFKPLALNKTRKFYEFILVDTDSVAIKHYKDPKDPSNVTHTTFQILKVLTPSQFGQNPSTTRKFSMLFDPIGYNYWDYIDAWNKTFWYQNKTNRHSCIFQTKCPI
;
A
#
# COMPACT_ATOMS: atom_id res chain seq x y z
N ASP A 1 9.15 -24.48 -13.65
CA ASP A 1 9.01 -23.64 -14.85
C ASP A 1 7.80 -22.75 -14.63
N TYR A 2 7.99 -21.44 -14.54
CA TYR A 2 6.87 -20.50 -14.28
C TYR A 2 6.52 -19.83 -15.62
N SER A 3 5.60 -20.44 -16.37
CA SER A 3 5.03 -19.80 -17.56
C SER A 3 3.90 -18.87 -17.14
N ILE A 4 3.90 -17.66 -17.68
CA ILE A 4 2.74 -16.75 -17.59
C ILE A 4 1.69 -17.29 -18.55
N GLU A 5 0.44 -17.38 -18.09
CA GLU A 5 -0.67 -17.82 -18.94
C GLU A 5 -0.79 -16.89 -20.15
N TYR A 6 -1.05 -17.47 -21.33
CA TYR A 6 -0.98 -16.77 -22.62
C TYR A 6 -1.84 -15.51 -22.67
N GLU A 7 -3.01 -15.53 -22.02
CA GLU A 7 -3.94 -14.39 -21.93
C GLU A 7 -3.38 -13.18 -21.17
N PHE A 8 -2.47 -13.39 -20.21
CA PHE A 8 -1.83 -12.31 -19.46
C PHE A 8 -0.46 -11.92 -20.03
N TRP A 9 0.08 -12.69 -20.96
CA TRP A 9 1.40 -12.44 -21.53
C TRP A 9 1.44 -11.11 -22.30
N ASP A 10 2.58 -10.43 -22.22
CA ASP A 10 2.87 -9.26 -23.04
C ASP A 10 4.38 -9.16 -23.30
N LYS A 11 4.76 -8.70 -24.50
CA LYS A 11 6.16 -8.45 -24.84
C LYS A 11 6.78 -7.37 -23.93
N ASN A 12 5.97 -6.42 -23.46
CA ASN A 12 6.38 -5.46 -22.45
C ASN A 12 5.98 -5.97 -21.05
N PRO A 13 6.94 -6.40 -20.21
CA PRO A 13 6.65 -6.97 -18.90
C PRO A 13 5.89 -6.00 -17.98
N ASN A 14 6.03 -4.69 -18.19
CA ASN A 14 5.32 -3.67 -17.43
C ASN A 14 3.80 -3.62 -17.70
N LYS A 15 3.34 -4.23 -18.79
CA LYS A 15 1.91 -4.34 -19.10
C LYS A 15 1.26 -5.57 -18.48
N ILE A 16 2.05 -6.55 -18.07
CA ILE A 16 1.54 -7.81 -17.50
C ILE A 16 0.73 -7.55 -16.21
N PRO A 17 1.23 -6.76 -15.23
CA PRO A 17 0.44 -6.46 -14.03
C PRO A 17 -0.90 -5.77 -14.33
N GLN A 18 -0.95 -4.95 -15.39
CA GLN A 18 -2.18 -4.23 -15.80
C GLN A 18 -3.22 -5.17 -16.42
N LYS A 19 -2.80 -6.33 -16.94
CA LYS A 19 -3.70 -7.39 -17.44
C LYS A 19 -4.18 -8.31 -16.32
N ILE A 20 -3.35 -8.51 -15.29
CA ILE A 20 -3.63 -9.44 -14.17
C ILE A 20 -4.48 -8.77 -13.10
N PHE A 21 -4.19 -7.51 -12.76
CA PHE A 21 -4.84 -6.82 -11.64
C PHE A 21 -5.94 -5.86 -12.12
N PRO A 22 -7.00 -5.68 -11.32
CA PRO A 22 -8.00 -4.65 -11.60
C PRO A 22 -7.37 -3.24 -11.68
N GLU A 23 -8.02 -2.33 -12.40
CA GLU A 23 -7.53 -0.96 -12.52
C GLU A 23 -7.32 -0.30 -11.15
N GLY A 24 -6.17 0.35 -10.98
CA GLY A 24 -5.78 1.00 -9.72
C GLY A 24 -5.14 0.06 -8.69
N PHE A 25 -5.10 -1.25 -8.96
CA PHE A 25 -4.44 -2.24 -8.13
C PHE A 25 -3.11 -2.70 -8.72
N HIS A 26 -2.16 -2.98 -7.83
CA HIS A 26 -0.85 -3.53 -8.17
C HIS A 26 -0.60 -4.86 -7.46
N PHE A 27 -1.65 -5.40 -6.85
CA PHE A 27 -1.70 -6.64 -6.10
C PHE A 27 -3.08 -7.27 -6.31
N LYS A 28 -3.24 -8.56 -6.03
CA LYS A 28 -4.56 -9.21 -6.04
C LYS A 28 -5.38 -8.71 -4.84
N PRO A 29 -6.46 -7.92 -5.04
CA PRO A 29 -7.26 -7.44 -3.93
C PRO A 29 -8.09 -8.56 -3.32
N LEU A 30 -8.20 -8.58 -1.99
CA LEU A 30 -9.20 -9.40 -1.30
C LEU A 30 -10.59 -8.75 -1.34
N ALA A 31 -10.63 -7.42 -1.45
CA ALA A 31 -11.84 -6.62 -1.63
C ALA A 31 -11.51 -5.33 -2.41
N LEU A 32 -12.39 -4.91 -3.33
CA LEU A 32 -12.15 -3.75 -4.20
C LEU A 32 -12.17 -2.39 -3.48
N ASN A 33 -12.79 -2.32 -2.29
CA ASN A 33 -12.75 -1.10 -1.47
C ASN A 33 -11.48 -1.00 -0.60
N LYS A 34 -10.71 -2.08 -0.45
CA LYS A 34 -9.41 -2.07 0.24
C LYS A 34 -8.30 -1.67 -0.72
N THR A 35 -8.32 -0.40 -1.12
CA THR A 35 -7.37 0.20 -2.07
C THR A 35 -5.99 0.43 -1.45
N ARG A 36 -5.00 0.84 -2.25
CA ARG A 36 -3.72 1.36 -1.72
C ARG A 36 -3.92 2.42 -0.63
N LYS A 37 -4.84 3.38 -0.85
CA LYS A 37 -5.12 4.47 0.10
C LYS A 37 -5.66 3.95 1.43
N PHE A 38 -6.45 2.88 1.40
CA PHE A 38 -6.92 2.21 2.62
C PHE A 38 -5.73 1.71 3.44
N TYR A 39 -4.81 0.98 2.81
CA TYR A 39 -3.62 0.44 3.49
C TYR A 39 -2.66 1.53 3.96
N GLU A 40 -2.43 2.58 3.16
CA GLU A 40 -1.65 3.74 3.59
C GLU A 40 -2.28 4.41 4.80
N PHE A 41 -3.62 4.55 4.79
CA PHE A 41 -4.31 5.20 5.89
C PHE A 41 -4.24 4.37 7.17
N ILE A 42 -4.25 3.05 7.11
CA ILE A 42 -4.01 2.20 8.30
C ILE A 42 -2.65 2.50 8.92
N LEU A 43 -1.59 2.60 8.12
CA LEU A 43 -0.24 2.87 8.64
C LEU A 43 -0.11 4.27 9.26
N VAL A 44 -0.85 5.25 8.73
CA VAL A 44 -0.89 6.62 9.28
C VAL A 44 -1.76 6.69 10.53
N ASP A 45 -2.96 6.09 10.52
CA ASP A 45 -3.93 6.11 11.62
C ASP A 45 -3.42 5.39 12.88
N THR A 46 -2.50 4.44 12.70
CA THR A 46 -1.81 3.73 13.79
C THR A 46 -0.54 4.42 14.28
N ASP A 47 -0.18 5.57 13.70
CA ASP A 47 1.11 6.26 13.86
C ASP A 47 2.33 5.37 13.57
N SER A 48 2.16 4.34 12.73
CA SER A 48 3.23 3.42 12.39
C SER A 48 4.18 4.00 11.34
N VAL A 49 3.66 4.85 10.45
CA VAL A 49 4.45 5.45 9.37
C VAL A 49 4.05 6.91 9.13
N ALA A 50 5.05 7.77 8.93
CA ALA A 50 4.85 9.09 8.30
C ALA A 50 5.09 8.98 6.79
N ILE A 51 4.13 9.41 5.98
CA ILE A 51 4.17 9.27 4.51
C ILE A 51 4.25 10.64 3.86
N LYS A 52 5.13 10.79 2.87
CA LYS A 52 5.14 11.97 1.99
C LYS A 52 5.29 11.55 0.53
N HIS A 53 4.34 11.98 -0.29
CA HIS A 53 4.36 11.75 -1.73
C HIS A 53 4.96 12.95 -2.46
N TYR A 54 5.87 12.66 -3.38
CA TYR A 54 6.44 13.63 -4.30
C TYR A 54 5.87 13.38 -5.68
N LYS A 55 5.35 14.44 -6.29
CA LYS A 55 4.64 14.41 -7.57
C LYS A 55 5.48 15.07 -8.64
N ASP A 56 5.30 14.63 -9.87
CA ASP A 56 5.91 15.28 -11.03
C ASP A 56 5.38 16.73 -11.13
N PRO A 57 6.26 17.75 -11.19
CA PRO A 57 5.82 19.13 -11.37
C PRO A 57 5.02 19.36 -12.66
N LYS A 58 5.23 18.53 -13.68
CA LYS A 58 4.54 18.59 -14.98
C LYS A 58 3.24 17.77 -15.01
N ASP A 59 3.12 16.76 -14.15
CA ASP A 59 1.92 15.94 -13.98
C ASP A 59 1.67 15.65 -12.49
N PRO A 60 0.91 16.51 -11.77
CA PRO A 60 0.60 16.30 -10.36
C PRO A 60 -0.20 15.02 -10.05
N SER A 61 -0.73 14.32 -11.06
CA SER A 61 -1.36 13.01 -10.89
C SER A 61 -0.32 11.88 -10.79
N ASN A 62 0.91 12.12 -11.25
CA ASN A 62 2.00 11.16 -11.26
C ASN A 62 2.85 11.29 -9.98
N VAL A 63 2.70 10.33 -9.06
CA VAL A 63 3.59 10.23 -7.89
C VAL A 63 4.91 9.62 -8.36
N THR A 64 5.99 10.38 -8.31
CA THR A 64 7.32 9.94 -8.75
C THR A 64 8.04 9.13 -7.70
N HIS A 65 7.97 9.57 -6.44
CA HIS A 65 8.55 8.85 -5.32
C HIS A 65 7.78 9.12 -4.04
N THR A 66 7.84 8.18 -3.12
CA THR A 66 7.24 8.29 -1.79
C THR A 66 8.31 8.05 -0.74
N THR A 67 8.41 8.93 0.24
CA THR A 67 9.19 8.66 1.45
C THR A 67 8.28 8.09 2.52
N PHE A 68 8.67 6.96 3.09
CA PHE A 68 8.03 6.33 4.22
C PHE A 68 9.00 6.39 5.41
N GLN A 69 8.62 7.14 6.45
CA GLN A 69 9.33 7.13 7.71
C GLN A 69 8.67 6.11 8.65
N ILE A 70 9.34 4.98 8.87
CA ILE A 70 8.86 3.92 9.77
C ILE A 70 9.11 4.38 11.21
N LEU A 71 8.03 4.53 11.97
CA LEU A 71 8.05 4.99 13.35
C LEU A 71 7.95 3.82 14.33
N LYS A 72 7.07 2.85 14.04
CA LYS A 72 6.87 1.64 14.85
C LYS A 72 6.19 0.54 14.04
N VAL A 73 6.35 -0.70 14.49
CA VAL A 73 5.58 -1.84 14.03
C VAL A 73 4.86 -2.44 15.24
N LEU A 74 3.54 -2.36 15.25
CA LEU A 74 2.71 -2.89 16.34
C LEU A 74 2.67 -4.42 16.30
N THR A 75 2.93 -5.04 17.45
CA THR A 75 2.59 -6.45 17.71
C THR A 75 1.08 -6.61 17.93
N PRO A 76 0.53 -7.85 17.92
CA PRO A 76 -0.89 -8.05 18.24
C PRO A 76 -1.28 -7.50 19.62
N SER A 77 -0.39 -7.61 20.62
CA SER A 77 -0.63 -7.09 21.96
C SER A 77 -0.65 -5.56 22.00
N GLN A 78 0.24 -4.90 21.26
CA GLN A 78 0.29 -3.43 21.15
C GLN A 78 -0.87 -2.85 20.34
N PHE A 79 -1.44 -3.64 19.42
CA PHE A 79 -2.66 -3.26 18.71
C PHE A 79 -3.87 -3.12 19.63
N GLY A 80 -3.83 -3.78 20.81
CA GLY A 80 -4.74 -3.54 21.92
C GLY A 80 -6.14 -4.16 21.79
N GLN A 81 -6.37 -4.99 20.76
CA GLN A 81 -7.64 -5.69 20.54
C GLN A 81 -7.40 -7.11 20.01
N ASN A 82 -8.43 -7.95 20.04
CA ASN A 82 -8.40 -9.23 19.34
C ASN A 82 -8.09 -8.96 17.84
N PRO A 83 -7.17 -9.71 17.21
CA PRO A 83 -6.74 -9.45 15.83
C PRO A 83 -7.86 -9.37 14.79
N SER A 84 -8.99 -10.04 15.03
CA SER A 84 -10.14 -10.07 14.12
C SER A 84 -11.18 -8.98 14.41
N THR A 85 -11.07 -8.27 15.54
CA THR A 85 -11.96 -7.16 15.88
C THR A 85 -11.67 -5.96 14.98
N THR A 86 -12.73 -5.40 14.40
CA THR A 86 -12.62 -4.19 13.56
C THR A 86 -12.58 -2.95 14.44
N ARG A 87 -11.54 -2.13 14.23
CA ARG A 87 -11.39 -0.79 14.77
C ARG A 87 -11.81 0.23 13.70
N LYS A 88 -12.52 1.29 14.11
CA LYS A 88 -12.85 2.42 13.22
C LYS A 88 -11.62 3.31 13.01
N PHE A 89 -11.46 3.82 11.79
CA PHE A 89 -10.49 4.88 11.52
C PHE A 89 -10.79 6.13 12.36
N SER A 90 -9.76 6.93 12.65
CA SER A 90 -9.90 8.22 13.34
C SER A 90 -10.61 9.28 12.48
N MET A 91 -10.62 9.12 11.15
CA MET A 91 -11.35 9.96 10.21
C MET A 91 -12.32 9.12 9.36
N LEU A 92 -13.32 9.78 8.77
CA LEU A 92 -14.25 9.13 7.86
C LEU A 92 -13.51 8.56 6.65
N PHE A 93 -13.68 7.26 6.42
CA PHE A 93 -13.09 6.51 5.32
C PHE A 93 -14.04 5.37 4.94
N ASP A 94 -13.93 4.87 3.70
CA ASP A 94 -14.61 3.66 3.25
C ASP A 94 -13.56 2.63 2.78
N PRO A 95 -13.45 1.46 3.44
CA PRO A 95 -14.21 0.97 4.59
C PRO A 95 -14.07 1.80 5.87
N ILE A 96 -15.09 1.77 6.73
CA ILE A 96 -15.15 2.52 7.99
C ILE A 96 -14.08 2.13 9.03
N GLY A 97 -13.42 0.99 8.83
CA GLY A 97 -12.50 0.42 9.79
C GLY A 97 -11.64 -0.70 9.21
N TYR A 98 -10.73 -1.17 10.05
CA TYR A 98 -9.73 -2.18 9.74
C TYR A 98 -9.45 -3.04 10.98
N ASN A 99 -8.89 -4.22 10.79
CA ASN A 99 -8.44 -5.08 11.88
C ASN A 99 -6.91 -5.29 11.85
N TYR A 100 -6.37 -6.13 12.74
CA TYR A 100 -4.93 -6.37 12.79
C TYR A 100 -4.40 -7.05 11.52
N TRP A 101 -5.19 -7.91 10.88
CA TRP A 101 -4.79 -8.56 9.62
C TRP A 101 -4.68 -7.56 8.49
N ASP A 102 -5.59 -6.59 8.42
CA ASP A 102 -5.50 -5.46 7.50
C ASP A 102 -4.25 -4.61 7.77
N TYR A 103 -3.88 -4.43 9.04
CA TYR A 103 -2.64 -3.76 9.44
C TYR A 103 -1.37 -4.51 8.99
N ILE A 104 -1.33 -5.83 9.14
CA ILE A 104 -0.22 -6.66 8.62
C ILE A 104 -0.15 -6.57 7.10
N ASP A 105 -1.29 -6.66 6.42
CA ASP A 105 -1.40 -6.52 4.99
C ASP A 105 -0.93 -5.14 4.49
N ALA A 106 -1.14 -4.09 5.28
CA ALA A 106 -0.78 -2.74 4.93
C ALA A 106 0.73 -2.56 4.70
N TRP A 107 1.56 -3.30 5.46
CA TRP A 107 3.02 -3.29 5.30
C TRP A 107 3.49 -3.86 3.96
N ASN A 108 2.70 -4.69 3.28
CA ASN A 108 3.05 -5.17 1.95
C ASN A 108 2.35 -4.35 0.88
N LYS A 109 1.02 -4.20 0.99
CA LYS A 109 0.18 -3.65 -0.07
C LYS A 109 0.41 -2.16 -0.34
N THR A 110 0.89 -1.41 0.65
CA THR A 110 1.30 -0.01 0.48
C THR A 110 2.50 0.14 -0.45
N PHE A 111 3.48 -0.78 -0.36
CA PHE A 111 4.75 -0.67 -1.08
C PHE A 111 4.71 -1.22 -2.50
N TRP A 112 3.62 -1.89 -2.89
CA TRP A 112 3.45 -2.44 -4.24
C TRP A 112 2.97 -1.40 -5.25
N TYR A 113 2.71 -0.16 -4.82
CA TYR A 113 2.32 0.90 -5.74
C TYR A 113 3.34 1.09 -6.85
N GLN A 114 2.85 1.23 -8.08
CA GLN A 114 3.61 1.76 -9.20
C GLN A 114 2.88 2.92 -9.86
N ASN A 115 3.65 3.79 -10.50
CA ASN A 115 3.11 4.89 -11.28
C ASN A 115 2.91 4.48 -12.75
N LYS A 116 2.26 5.34 -13.55
CA LYS A 116 1.94 5.07 -14.96
C LYS A 116 3.16 4.73 -15.82
N THR A 117 4.35 5.17 -15.38
CA THR A 117 5.62 4.94 -16.08
C THR A 117 6.41 3.73 -15.55
N ASN A 118 5.92 3.04 -14.51
CA ASN A 118 6.63 1.98 -13.78
C ASN A 118 8.01 2.41 -13.28
N ARG A 119 8.13 3.69 -12.86
CA ARG A 119 9.35 4.30 -12.32
C ARG A 119 9.13 4.88 -10.93
N HIS A 120 8.06 4.45 -10.25
CA HIS A 120 7.84 4.89 -8.88
C HIS A 120 8.92 4.28 -7.99
N SER A 121 9.46 5.09 -7.08
CA SER A 121 10.43 4.64 -6.09
C SER A 121 9.94 4.91 -4.66
N CYS A 122 10.27 3.99 -3.78
CA CYS A 122 10.06 4.11 -2.34
C CYS A 122 11.39 4.42 -1.67
N ILE A 123 11.40 5.41 -0.79
CA ILE A 123 12.53 5.70 0.10
C ILE A 123 12.07 5.38 1.52
N PHE A 124 12.78 4.46 2.18
CA PHE A 124 12.49 4.06 3.55
C PHE A 124 13.45 4.75 4.50
N GLN A 125 12.89 5.38 5.54
CA GLN A 125 13.65 6.03 6.60
C GLN A 125 13.28 5.40 7.93
N THR A 126 14.28 5.01 8.69
CA THR A 126 14.12 4.62 10.09
C THR A 126 14.74 5.72 10.94
N LYS A 127 14.15 6.02 12.09
CA LYS A 127 14.89 6.80 13.08
C LYS A 127 15.94 5.87 13.67
N CYS A 128 17.21 6.06 13.31
CA CYS A 128 18.30 5.52 14.11
C CYS A 128 18.31 6.28 15.43
N PRO A 129 18.17 5.60 16.59
CA PRO A 129 18.58 6.22 17.84
C PRO A 129 20.09 6.42 17.74
N ILE A 130 20.52 7.68 17.64
CA ILE A 130 21.91 8.09 17.87
C ILE A 130 22.06 8.32 19.36
#